data_AF-A0AAU1ZY55-F1
#
_entry.id   AF-A0AAU1ZY55-F1
#
_cell.length_a   1.000
_cell.length_b   1.000
_cell.length_c   1.000
_cell.angle_alpha   90.00
_cell.angle_beta   90.00
_cell.angle_gamma   90.00
#
_symmetry.space_group_name_H-M   'P 1'
#
loop_
_entity.id
_entity.type
_entity.pdbx_description
1 polymer ?
#
loop_
_entity_poly.entity_id
_entity_poly.type
_entity_poly.pdbx_seq_one_letter_code
_entity_poly.pdbx_strand_id
1 'polypeptide(L)'
;MTPMTPVPQTRPDDPSHLPRAEFAFPGPLRDRLVGAILDGSKTSTTGLVVDYEHDGEPLPEVGNRSVVVDSADRPVGIIEVTGVRVVPLADVDLAHALDEGEGYTDVAAWRAGHERFWHSEGMRAALDDPGFTVDDSTMAVLERFRLVADLRTGRGLGTGTGTGTAV
;
A
#
# COMPACT_ATOMS: atom_id res chain seq x y z
N MET A 1 20.77 44.79 -0.01
CA MET A 1 20.45 43.48 -0.59
C MET A 1 19.52 42.77 0.37
N THR A 2 18.24 42.61 0.00
CA THR A 2 17.27 41.83 0.78
C THR A 2 17.71 40.37 0.79
N PRO A 3 17.78 39.67 1.93
CA PRO A 3 18.04 38.23 1.91
C PRO A 3 16.87 37.55 1.20
N MET A 4 17.16 36.82 0.13
CA MET A 4 16.20 35.90 -0.49
C MET A 4 15.82 34.84 0.54
N THR A 5 14.53 34.74 0.85
CA THR A 5 13.97 33.58 1.55
C THR A 5 14.35 32.32 0.77
N PRO A 6 14.91 31.28 1.42
CA PRO A 6 15.13 30.01 0.74
C PRO A 6 13.80 29.49 0.22
N VAL A 7 13.71 29.24 -1.09
CA VAL A 7 12.59 28.48 -1.64
C VAL A 7 12.62 27.10 -0.97
N PRO A 8 11.54 26.62 -0.34
CA PRO A 8 11.50 25.26 0.18
C PRO A 8 11.82 24.30 -0.96
N GLN A 9 12.93 23.58 -0.86
CA GLN A 9 13.23 22.53 -1.82
C GLN A 9 12.27 21.39 -1.48
N THR A 10 11.24 21.21 -2.32
CA THR A 10 10.35 20.05 -2.23
C THR A 10 11.22 18.80 -2.33
N ARG A 11 11.23 18.00 -1.26
CA ARG A 11 11.93 16.72 -1.28
C ARG A 11 11.12 15.81 -2.23
N PRO A 12 11.73 15.16 -3.22
CA PRO A 12 11.02 14.24 -4.12
C PRO A 12 10.23 13.14 -3.39
N ASP A 13 10.57 12.89 -2.12
CA ASP A 13 9.95 11.89 -1.25
C ASP A 13 9.12 12.52 -0.11
N ASP A 14 8.59 13.73 -0.29
CA ASP A 14 7.62 14.28 0.66
C ASP A 14 6.34 13.42 0.61
N PRO A 15 5.96 12.73 1.72
CA PRO A 15 4.81 11.83 1.73
C PRO A 15 3.49 12.52 1.37
N SER A 16 3.38 13.84 1.54
CA SER A 16 2.18 14.61 1.21
C SER A 16 1.93 14.79 -0.29
N HIS A 17 2.93 14.49 -1.12
CA HIS A 17 2.85 14.59 -2.58
C HIS A 17 2.75 13.23 -3.28
N LEU A 18 2.79 12.12 -2.53
CA LEU A 18 2.68 10.76 -3.07
C LEU A 18 1.21 10.29 -3.05
N PRO A 19 0.79 9.48 -4.04
CA PRO A 19 -0.50 8.80 -3.98
C PRO A 19 -0.56 7.88 -2.76
N ARG A 20 -1.75 7.70 -2.21
CA ARG A 20 -1.97 6.83 -1.04
C ARG A 20 -2.04 5.38 -1.50
N ALA A 21 -1.38 4.50 -0.76
CA ALA A 21 -1.57 3.05 -0.87
C ALA A 21 -2.39 2.57 0.32
N GLU A 22 -3.60 2.09 0.02
CA GLU A 22 -4.55 1.59 1.00
C GLU A 22 -4.65 0.07 0.91
N PHE A 23 -4.33 -0.62 2.00
CA PHE A 23 -4.37 -2.08 2.06
C PHE A 23 -5.63 -2.53 2.79
N ALA A 24 -6.67 -2.91 2.03
CA ALA A 24 -8.03 -3.16 2.51
C ALA A 24 -8.71 -1.93 3.16
N PHE A 25 -9.97 -2.06 3.59
CA PHE A 25 -10.69 -1.00 4.32
C PHE A 25 -10.12 -0.76 5.73
N PRO A 26 -10.31 0.45 6.31
CA PRO A 26 -9.90 0.73 7.69
C PRO A 26 -10.42 -0.31 8.68
N GLY A 27 -9.53 -0.83 9.52
CA GLY A 27 -9.86 -1.83 10.54
C GLY A 27 -8.78 -2.92 10.72
N PRO A 28 -9.12 -4.02 11.43
CA PRO A 28 -8.14 -5.04 11.82
C PRO A 28 -7.43 -5.75 10.66
N LEU A 29 -8.01 -5.76 9.46
CA LEU A 29 -7.33 -6.28 8.28
C LEU A 29 -6.24 -5.30 7.81
N ARG A 30 -6.57 -4.04 7.56
CA ARG A 30 -5.60 -3.00 7.19
C ARG A 30 -4.47 -2.90 8.22
N ASP A 31 -4.78 -2.90 9.51
CA ASP A 31 -3.75 -2.82 10.57
C ASP A 31 -2.74 -3.98 10.51
N ARG A 32 -3.21 -5.21 10.23
CA ARG A 32 -2.34 -6.37 10.06
C ARG A 32 -1.49 -6.27 8.78
N LEU A 33 -2.11 -5.91 7.66
CA LEU A 33 -1.41 -5.77 6.37
C LEU A 33 -0.33 -4.69 6.44
N VAL A 34 -0.67 -3.53 6.99
CA VAL A 34 0.28 -2.41 7.21
C VAL A 34 1.41 -2.83 8.15
N GLY A 35 1.12 -3.56 9.23
CA GLY A 35 2.14 -4.13 10.10
C GLY A 35 3.14 -5.01 9.33
N ALA A 36 2.62 -5.93 8.51
CA ALA A 36 3.42 -6.85 7.69
C ALA A 36 4.26 -6.14 6.62
N ILE A 37 3.76 -5.03 6.06
CA ILE A 37 4.56 -4.21 5.13
C ILE A 37 5.73 -3.56 5.86
N LEU A 38 5.47 -3.02 7.06
CA LEU A 38 6.44 -2.26 7.82
C LEU A 38 7.52 -3.14 8.48
N ASP A 39 7.23 -4.41 8.75
CA ASP A 39 8.25 -5.39 9.18
C ASP A 39 8.92 -6.13 8.02
N GLY A 40 8.44 -5.92 6.78
CA GLY A 40 8.99 -6.47 5.55
C GLY A 40 8.52 -7.88 5.20
N SER A 41 7.57 -8.45 5.94
CA SER A 41 6.98 -9.77 5.65
C SER A 41 5.97 -9.76 4.51
N LYS A 42 5.33 -8.62 4.21
CA LYS A 42 4.48 -8.43 3.02
C LYS A 42 5.22 -7.58 1.98
N THR A 43 5.46 -8.16 0.81
CA THR A 43 6.18 -7.54 -0.32
C THR A 43 5.45 -7.66 -1.65
N SER A 44 4.26 -8.24 -1.65
CA SER A 44 3.32 -8.22 -2.77
C SER A 44 1.90 -7.90 -2.33
N THR A 45 1.08 -7.49 -3.29
CA THR A 45 -0.35 -7.26 -3.14
C THR A 45 -1.08 -7.58 -4.43
N THR A 46 -2.39 -7.79 -4.30
CA THR A 46 -3.27 -8.10 -5.44
C THR A 46 -4.44 -7.13 -5.48
N GLY A 47 -4.58 -6.42 -6.59
CA GLY A 47 -5.79 -5.69 -6.98
C GLY A 47 -6.51 -6.39 -8.13
N LEU A 48 -7.69 -5.90 -8.52
CA LEU A 48 -8.38 -6.35 -9.73
C LEU A 48 -8.36 -5.24 -10.79
N VAL A 49 -8.24 -5.61 -12.07
CA VAL A 49 -8.27 -4.61 -13.17
C VAL A 49 -9.56 -3.80 -13.14
N VAL A 50 -10.69 -4.44 -12.82
CA VAL A 50 -12.00 -3.79 -12.69
C VAL A 50 -12.03 -2.68 -11.63
N ASP A 51 -11.26 -2.81 -10.55
CA ASP A 51 -11.17 -1.78 -9.51
C ASP A 51 -10.54 -0.51 -10.09
N TYR A 52 -9.40 -0.63 -10.80
CA TYR A 52 -8.74 0.50 -11.47
C TYR A 52 -9.61 1.12 -12.57
N GLU A 53 -10.29 0.28 -13.37
CA GLU A 53 -11.20 0.76 -14.41
C GLU A 53 -12.39 1.54 -13.83
N HIS A 54 -12.93 1.06 -12.70
CA HIS A 54 -14.02 1.72 -11.98
C HIS A 54 -13.60 3.09 -11.45
N ASP A 55 -12.43 3.17 -10.81
CA ASP A 55 -11.91 4.41 -10.23
C ASP A 55 -11.30 5.37 -11.29
N GLY A 56 -11.15 4.92 -12.53
CA GLY A 56 -10.50 5.67 -13.61
C GLY A 56 -9.00 5.87 -13.35
N GLU A 57 -8.39 4.99 -12.56
CA GLU A 57 -6.98 5.03 -12.19
C GLU A 57 -6.12 4.23 -13.18
N PRO A 58 -4.90 4.69 -13.49
CA PRO A 58 -3.97 3.89 -14.27
C PRO A 58 -3.48 2.68 -13.47
N LEU A 59 -3.19 1.59 -14.17
CA LEU A 59 -2.47 0.47 -13.58
C LEU A 59 -1.09 0.91 -13.05
N PRO A 60 -0.59 0.27 -11.98
CA PRO A 60 0.72 0.58 -11.42
C PRO A 60 1.85 0.28 -12.41
N GLU A 61 2.92 1.07 -12.32
CA GLU A 61 4.15 0.88 -13.08
C GLU A 61 5.35 0.68 -12.14
N VAL A 62 6.37 -0.03 -12.61
CA VAL A 62 7.62 -0.21 -11.87
C VAL A 62 8.26 1.16 -11.62
N GLY A 63 8.64 1.41 -10.37
CA GLY A 63 9.17 2.69 -9.91
C GLY A 63 8.12 3.63 -9.33
N ASN A 64 6.81 3.34 -9.48
CA ASN A 64 5.77 4.10 -8.78
C ASN A 64 5.99 4.03 -7.28
N ARG A 65 5.88 5.19 -6.62
CA ARG A 65 5.98 5.33 -5.18
C ARG A 65 4.65 5.77 -4.61
N SER A 66 4.30 5.23 -3.45
CA SER A 66 3.07 5.54 -2.75
C SER A 66 3.29 5.56 -1.25
N VAL A 67 2.47 6.34 -0.56
CA VAL A 67 2.47 6.45 0.90
C VAL A 67 1.49 5.44 1.50
N VAL A 68 2.01 4.51 2.29
CA VAL A 68 1.18 3.57 3.05
C VAL A 68 0.53 4.30 4.21
N VAL A 69 -0.78 4.12 4.36
CA VAL A 69 -1.58 4.73 5.44
C VAL A 69 -2.18 3.67 6.37
N ASP A 70 -2.23 3.98 7.67
CA ASP A 70 -2.90 3.12 8.65
C ASP A 70 -4.44 3.32 8.66
N SER A 71 -5.14 2.61 9.54
CA SER A 71 -6.61 2.74 9.66
C SER A 71 -7.09 4.07 10.23
N ALA A 72 -6.19 4.93 10.71
CA ALA A 72 -6.46 6.30 11.13
C ALA A 72 -6.02 7.32 10.06
N ASP A 73 -5.79 6.86 8.83
CA ASP A 73 -5.33 7.65 7.68
C ASP A 73 -3.96 8.32 7.86
N ARG A 74 -3.16 7.86 8.82
CA ARG A 74 -1.83 8.43 9.07
C ARG A 74 -0.80 7.81 8.13
N PRO A 75 0.06 8.60 7.47
CA PRO A 75 1.23 8.10 6.76
C PRO A 75 2.17 7.33 7.69
N VAL A 76 2.48 6.08 7.34
CA VAL A 76 3.34 5.21 8.17
C VAL A 76 4.53 4.61 7.41
N GLY A 77 4.50 4.59 6.08
CA GLY A 77 5.61 4.12 5.25
C GLY A 77 5.54 4.64 3.83
N ILE A 78 6.63 4.49 3.08
CA ILE A 78 6.66 4.71 1.64
C ILE A 78 7.10 3.39 0.99
N ILE A 79 6.34 2.94 -0.01
CA ILE A 79 6.69 1.78 -0.83
C ILE A 79 7.01 2.19 -2.26
N GLU A 80 7.79 1.36 -2.94
CA GLU A 80 8.10 1.48 -4.36
C GLU A 80 7.78 0.17 -5.08
N VAL A 81 7.00 0.24 -6.16
CA VAL A 81 6.66 -0.90 -7.00
C VAL A 81 7.92 -1.41 -7.73
N THR A 82 8.20 -2.69 -7.60
CA THR A 82 9.37 -3.37 -8.20
C THR A 82 8.99 -4.36 -9.30
N GLY A 83 7.71 -4.71 -9.41
CA GLY A 83 7.20 -5.58 -10.48
C GLY A 83 5.69 -5.52 -10.56
N VAL A 84 5.16 -5.63 -11.78
CA VAL A 84 3.72 -5.67 -12.05
C VAL A 84 3.46 -6.77 -13.07
N ARG A 85 2.43 -7.58 -12.81
CA ARG A 85 1.88 -8.53 -13.78
C ARG A 85 0.37 -8.42 -13.79
N VAL A 86 -0.22 -8.55 -14.97
CA VAL A 86 -1.68 -8.65 -15.11
C VAL A 86 -1.98 -10.04 -15.63
N VAL A 87 -2.68 -10.85 -14.83
CA VAL A 87 -2.93 -12.27 -15.13
C VAL A 87 -4.38 -12.64 -14.74
N PRO A 88 -4.97 -13.68 -15.35
CA PRO A 88 -6.20 -14.26 -14.84
C PRO A 88 -6.05 -14.71 -13.38
N LEU A 89 -7.12 -14.64 -12.60
CA LEU A 89 -7.14 -15.01 -11.18
C LEU A 89 -6.75 -16.49 -10.95
N ALA A 90 -6.97 -17.36 -11.93
CA ALA A 90 -6.50 -18.74 -11.89
C ALA A 90 -4.98 -18.90 -12.04
N ASP A 91 -4.30 -17.91 -12.60
CA ASP A 91 -2.86 -17.96 -12.90
C ASP A 91 -1.99 -17.33 -11.79
N VAL A 92 -2.59 -16.96 -10.66
CA VAL A 92 -1.85 -16.46 -9.49
C VAL A 92 -1.03 -17.61 -8.90
N ASP A 93 0.29 -17.42 -8.91
CA ASP A 93 1.24 -18.43 -8.45
C ASP A 93 1.45 -18.40 -6.93
N LEU A 94 1.94 -19.53 -6.40
CA LEU A 94 2.20 -19.69 -4.96
C LEU A 94 3.24 -18.68 -4.44
N ALA A 95 4.25 -18.34 -5.24
CA ALA A 95 5.29 -17.41 -4.79
C ALA A 95 4.68 -16.03 -4.50
N HIS A 96 3.80 -15.53 -5.37
CA HIS A 96 3.05 -14.30 -5.15
C HIS A 96 2.19 -14.38 -3.88
N ALA A 97 1.43 -15.47 -3.71
CA ALA A 97 0.56 -15.66 -2.55
C ALA A 97 1.33 -15.70 -1.22
N LEU A 98 2.53 -16.29 -1.20
CA LEU A 98 3.41 -16.32 -0.02
C LEU A 98 3.99 -14.93 0.28
N ASP A 99 4.40 -14.19 -0.75
CA ASP A 99 4.99 -12.85 -0.63
C ASP A 99 3.97 -11.80 -0.14
N GLU A 100 2.67 -12.12 -0.17
CA GLU A 100 1.63 -11.26 0.41
C GLU A 100 1.70 -11.23 1.96
N GLY A 101 2.49 -12.09 2.59
CA GLY A 101 2.80 -12.00 4.03
C GLY A 101 1.62 -12.27 4.96
N GLU A 102 0.49 -12.73 4.44
CA GLU A 102 -0.76 -12.92 5.18
C GLU A 102 -0.86 -14.29 5.90
N GLY A 103 0.18 -15.12 5.78
CA GLY A 103 0.23 -16.44 6.39
C GLY A 103 -0.46 -17.55 5.59
N TYR A 104 -0.76 -17.31 4.31
CA TYR A 104 -1.19 -18.37 3.41
C TYR A 104 -0.05 -19.37 3.18
N THR A 105 -0.39 -20.65 3.02
CA THR A 105 0.57 -21.72 2.76
C THR A 105 0.35 -22.40 1.41
N ASP A 106 -0.77 -22.09 0.75
CA ASP A 106 -1.12 -22.54 -0.59
C ASP A 106 -2.01 -21.50 -1.30
N VAL A 107 -2.15 -21.63 -2.63
CA VAL A 107 -2.93 -20.71 -3.47
C VAL A 107 -4.43 -20.82 -3.19
N ALA A 108 -4.93 -21.98 -2.77
CA ALA A 108 -6.35 -22.17 -2.51
C ALA A 108 -6.80 -21.37 -1.27
N ALA A 109 -6.01 -21.38 -0.21
CA ALA A 109 -6.23 -20.59 0.99
C ALA A 109 -6.15 -19.08 0.70
N TRP A 110 -5.17 -18.67 -0.10
CA TRP A 110 -5.03 -17.29 -0.59
C TRP A 110 -6.27 -16.86 -1.38
N ARG A 111 -6.72 -17.68 -2.34
CA ARG A 111 -7.89 -17.43 -3.20
C ARG A 111 -9.15 -17.28 -2.36
N ALA A 112 -9.38 -18.20 -1.42
CA ALA A 112 -10.53 -18.14 -0.52
C ALA A 112 -10.49 -16.90 0.39
N GLY A 113 -9.29 -16.45 0.81
CA GLY A 113 -9.10 -15.21 1.56
C GLY A 113 -9.52 -13.98 0.77
N HIS A 114 -9.03 -13.88 -0.47
CA HIS A 114 -9.29 -12.75 -1.34
C HIS A 114 -10.73 -12.71 -1.85
N GLU A 115 -11.33 -13.84 -2.21
CA GLU A 115 -12.74 -13.90 -2.60
C GLU A 115 -13.66 -13.44 -1.47
N ARG A 116 -13.36 -13.78 -0.21
CA ARG A 116 -14.13 -13.23 0.93
C ARG A 116 -14.04 -11.70 1.02
N PHE A 117 -12.90 -11.12 0.68
CA PHE A 117 -12.73 -9.67 0.65
C PHE A 117 -13.50 -9.04 -0.53
N TRP A 118 -13.29 -9.56 -1.74
CA TRP A 118 -13.94 -9.03 -2.95
C TRP A 118 -15.45 -9.21 -2.98
N HIS A 119 -15.98 -10.26 -2.35
CA HIS A 119 -17.42 -10.50 -2.24
C HIS A 119 -18.05 -9.82 -1.02
N SER A 120 -17.26 -9.08 -0.22
CA SER A 120 -17.78 -8.37 0.94
C SER A 120 -18.74 -7.24 0.53
N GLU A 121 -19.65 -6.88 1.45
CA GLU A 121 -20.54 -5.73 1.24
C GLU A 121 -19.77 -4.43 1.01
N GLY A 122 -18.63 -4.26 1.67
CA GLY A 122 -17.77 -3.09 1.50
C GLY A 122 -17.21 -2.97 0.08
N MET A 123 -16.72 -4.08 -0.50
CA MET A 123 -16.18 -4.06 -1.86
C MET A 123 -17.29 -3.85 -2.90
N ARG A 124 -18.42 -4.53 -2.74
CA ARG A 124 -19.59 -4.35 -3.62
C ARG A 124 -20.13 -2.92 -3.60
N ALA A 125 -20.14 -2.29 -2.42
CA ALA A 125 -20.50 -0.89 -2.29
C ALA A 125 -19.46 0.03 -2.93
N ALA A 126 -18.16 -0.27 -2.77
CA ALA A 126 -17.08 0.53 -3.36
C ALA A 126 -17.04 0.44 -4.90
N LEU A 127 -17.52 -0.66 -5.49
CA LEU A 127 -17.64 -0.82 -6.95
C LEU A 127 -19.01 -0.38 -7.51
N ASP A 128 -19.90 0.13 -6.67
CA ASP A 128 -21.31 0.38 -7.02
C ASP A 128 -22.00 -0.84 -7.70
N ASP A 129 -21.60 -2.06 -7.36
CA ASP A 129 -22.11 -3.30 -7.93
C ASP A 129 -22.45 -4.34 -6.82
N PRO A 130 -23.73 -4.45 -6.41
CA PRO A 130 -24.16 -5.42 -5.41
C PRO A 130 -24.06 -6.88 -5.87
N GLY A 131 -23.96 -7.11 -7.19
CA GLY A 131 -23.83 -8.42 -7.80
C GLY A 131 -22.38 -8.84 -8.05
N PHE A 132 -21.41 -7.99 -7.71
CA PHE A 132 -20.01 -8.23 -8.03
C PHE A 132 -19.52 -9.57 -7.50
N THR A 133 -18.88 -10.31 -8.39
CA THR A 133 -18.22 -11.59 -8.15
C THR A 133 -16.98 -11.66 -9.02
N VAL A 134 -16.05 -12.51 -8.59
CA VAL A 134 -14.87 -12.87 -9.38
C VAL A 134 -14.94 -14.34 -9.76
N ASP A 135 -14.25 -14.68 -10.83
CA ASP A 135 -14.04 -16.04 -11.31
C ASP A 135 -12.60 -16.23 -11.78
N ASP A 136 -12.30 -17.41 -12.31
CA ASP A 136 -10.96 -17.79 -12.78
C ASP A 136 -10.41 -16.92 -13.93
N SER A 137 -11.31 -16.30 -14.71
CA SER A 137 -10.96 -15.44 -15.84
C SER A 137 -10.81 -13.97 -15.45
N THR A 138 -11.23 -13.60 -14.24
CA THR A 138 -11.14 -12.23 -13.74
C THR A 138 -9.69 -11.77 -13.68
N MET A 139 -9.37 -10.61 -14.26
CA MET A 139 -8.01 -10.13 -14.37
C MET A 139 -7.52 -9.50 -13.06
N ALA A 140 -6.47 -10.09 -12.48
CA ALA A 140 -5.78 -9.60 -11.30
C ALA A 140 -4.54 -8.78 -11.67
N VAL A 141 -4.28 -7.74 -10.90
CA VAL A 141 -3.07 -6.92 -10.94
C VAL A 141 -2.18 -7.35 -9.78
N LEU A 142 -1.11 -8.07 -10.10
CA LEU A 142 -0.15 -8.59 -9.14
C LEU A 142 1.03 -7.63 -9.02
N GLU A 143 1.10 -6.94 -7.90
CA GLU A 143 2.17 -6.00 -7.60
C GLU A 143 3.20 -6.63 -6.67
N ARG A 144 4.47 -6.34 -6.95
CA ARG A 144 5.59 -6.52 -6.02
C ARG A 144 6.11 -5.14 -5.66
N PHE A 145 6.48 -4.95 -4.40
CA PHE A 145 6.99 -3.68 -3.92
C PHE A 145 8.06 -3.89 -2.84
N ARG A 146 8.75 -2.81 -2.51
CA ARG A 146 9.66 -2.74 -1.36
C ARG A 146 9.34 -1.53 -0.50
N LEU A 147 9.51 -1.67 0.82
CA LEU A 147 9.50 -0.53 1.73
C LEU A 147 10.78 0.29 1.51
N VAL A 148 10.63 1.59 1.20
CA VAL A 148 11.76 2.52 1.01
C VAL A 148 11.94 3.49 2.18
N ALA A 149 10.90 3.71 2.99
CA ALA A 149 10.98 4.47 4.24
C ALA A 149 9.95 4.00 5.28
N ASP A 150 10.38 3.83 6.54
CA ASP A 150 9.49 3.69 7.70
C ASP A 150 9.30 5.08 8.35
N LEU A 151 8.07 5.58 8.35
CA LEU A 151 7.75 6.92 8.84
C LEU A 151 7.42 6.93 10.35
N ARG A 152 7.22 5.77 10.98
CA ARG A 152 7.00 5.66 12.43
C ARG A 152 8.21 6.12 13.22
N THR A 153 9.40 5.92 12.66
CA THR A 153 10.69 6.28 13.29
C THR A 153 11.04 7.77 13.13
N GLY A 154 10.20 8.57 12.45
CA GLY A 154 10.50 9.96 12.05
C GLY A 154 10.22 11.07 13.08
N ARG A 155 9.75 10.78 14.31
CA ARG A 155 9.60 11.79 15.38
C ARG A 155 10.57 11.52 16.53
N GLY A 156 11.83 11.92 16.33
CA GLY A 156 12.87 11.78 17.35
C GLY A 156 14.04 12.73 17.14
N LEU A 157 13.81 14.05 17.15
CA LEU A 157 14.85 15.00 17.54
C LEU A 157 14.34 15.82 18.73
N GLY A 158 14.86 15.47 19.90
CA GLY A 158 14.49 16.09 21.17
C GLY A 158 14.83 17.58 21.19
N THR A 159 13.97 18.33 21.85
CA THR A 159 14.22 19.68 22.34
C THR A 159 15.38 19.65 23.34
N GLY A 160 16.60 19.88 22.85
CA GLY A 160 17.75 20.19 23.69
C GLY A 160 17.79 21.69 23.99
N THR A 161 16.96 22.17 24.91
CA THR A 161 17.19 23.44 25.60
C THR A 161 18.42 23.30 26.48
N GLY A 162 19.58 23.70 25.95
CA GLY A 162 20.82 23.85 26.69
C GLY A 162 21.25 25.32 26.69
N THR A 163 20.59 26.15 27.49
CA THR A 163 21.13 27.45 27.89
C THR A 163 22.31 27.20 28.83
N GLY A 164 23.52 27.13 28.26
CA GLY A 164 24.77 27.20 29.00
C GLY A 164 25.42 28.56 28.75
N THR A 165 25.16 29.52 29.63
CA THR A 165 25.91 30.78 29.69
C THR A 165 27.34 30.48 30.08
N ALA A 166 28.30 30.87 29.23
CA ALA A 166 29.71 30.95 29.57
C ALA A 166 30.28 32.25 28.98
N VAL A 167 30.20 33.31 29.77
CA VAL A 167 31.22 34.28 30.25
C VAL A 167 30.55 35.58 30.66
#